data_AF-A0A9X3XM42-F1
#
_entry.id   AF-A0A9X3XM42-F1
#
_cell.length_a   1.000
_cell.length_b   1.000
_cell.length_c   1.000
_cell.angle_alpha   90.00
_cell.angle_beta   90.00
_cell.angle_gamma   90.00
#
_symmetry.space_group_name_H-M   'P 1'
#
loop_
_entity.id
_entity.type
_entity.pdbx_description
1 polymer ?
#
loop_
_entity_poly.entity_id
_entity_poly.type
_entity_poly.pdbx_seq_one_letter_code
_entity_poly.pdbx_strand_id
1 'polypeptide(L)'
;MVKRGESYLDNINDIAEETLKLLNKNIQFNKYNFSLKASIGISSYPDHAEDVFTLLKYADISMYKGKQEGGNKYKIFSEEMLEDLNLESRWISPTGIISPKKFIPLAKKMGI
;
A
#
# COMPACT_ATOMS: atom_id res chain seq x y z
N MET A 1 20.01 1.25 7.60
CA MET A 1 21.16 0.41 7.21
C MET A 1 21.34 0.57 5.71
N VAL A 2 22.52 0.92 5.22
CA VAL A 2 22.81 0.95 3.78
C VAL A 2 23.83 -0.14 3.51
N LYS A 3 23.40 -1.23 2.88
CA LYS A 3 24.29 -2.31 2.44
C LYS A 3 25.00 -1.89 1.17
N ARG A 4 26.32 -2.08 1.15
CA ARG A 4 27.22 -1.68 0.05
C ARG A 4 27.18 -2.77 -1.03
N GLY A 5 26.70 -2.45 -2.23
CA GLY A 5 26.84 -3.31 -3.43
C GLY A 5 25.56 -3.91 -4.02
N GLU A 6 24.39 -3.63 -3.45
CA GLU A 6 23.10 -4.11 -3.98
C GLU A 6 22.55 -3.16 -5.07
N SER A 7 21.86 -3.71 -6.08
CA SER A 7 21.22 -2.88 -7.10
C SER A 7 20.12 -2.00 -6.48
N TYR A 8 19.74 -0.90 -7.13
CA TYR A 8 18.72 0.01 -6.60
C TYR A 8 17.39 -0.70 -6.27
N LEU A 9 17.03 -1.73 -7.05
CA LEU A 9 15.83 -2.54 -6.83
C LEU A 9 15.97 -3.50 -5.64
N ASP A 10 17.15 -4.09 -5.43
CA ASP A 10 17.41 -4.95 -4.27
C ASP A 10 17.24 -4.16 -2.96
N ASN A 11 17.68 -2.89 -2.95
CA ASN A 11 17.51 -1.99 -1.81
C ASN A 11 16.02 -1.70 -1.51
N ILE A 12 15.21 -1.46 -2.55
CA ILE A 12 13.78 -1.18 -2.41
C ILE A 12 13.03 -2.41 -1.88
N ASN A 13 13.33 -3.60 -2.41
CA ASN A 13 12.74 -4.85 -1.95
C ASN A 13 13.08 -5.10 -0.48
N ASP A 14 14.34 -4.93 -0.09
CA ASP A 14 14.80 -5.08 1.30
C ASP A 14 14.05 -4.15 2.25
N ILE A 15 13.92 -2.86 1.91
CA ILE A 15 13.18 -1.88 2.71
C ILE A 15 11.70 -2.24 2.82
N ALA A 16 11.07 -2.63 1.71
CA ALA A 16 9.66 -2.98 1.69
C ALA A 16 9.38 -4.24 2.53
N GLU A 17 10.24 -5.25 2.42
CA GLU A 17 10.18 -6.45 3.24
C GLU A 17 10.40 -6.15 4.72
N GLU A 18 11.40 -5.35 5.08
CA GLU A 18 11.66 -4.97 6.47
C GLU A 18 10.46 -4.21 7.05
N THR A 19 9.92 -3.24 6.31
CA THR A 19 8.73 -2.48 6.70
C THR A 19 7.54 -3.39 6.93
N LEU A 20 7.27 -4.32 6.00
CA LEU A 20 6.17 -5.28 6.13
C LEU A 20 6.36 -6.20 7.34
N LYS A 21 7.59 -6.69 7.56
CA LYS A 21 7.94 -7.51 8.74
C LYS A 21 7.70 -6.75 10.04
N LEU A 22 8.05 -5.47 10.11
CA LEU A 22 7.82 -4.62 11.27
C LEU A 22 6.32 -4.39 11.52
N LEU A 23 5.56 -4.08 10.48
CA LEU A 23 4.11 -3.87 10.57
C LEU A 23 3.35 -5.14 10.98
N ASN A 24 3.86 -6.32 10.62
CA ASN A 24 3.24 -7.60 10.96
C ASN A 24 3.55 -8.10 12.37
N LYS A 25 4.38 -7.38 13.14
CA LYS A 25 4.63 -7.74 14.53
C LYS A 25 3.34 -7.60 15.33
N ASN A 26 3.04 -8.57 16.18
CA ASN A 26 1.94 -8.46 17.12
C ASN A 26 2.19 -7.29 18.06
N ILE A 27 1.23 -6.38 18.12
CA ILE A 27 1.25 -5.25 19.05
C ILE A 27 0.44 -5.67 20.27
N GLN A 28 1.12 -5.77 21.41
CA GLN A 28 0.46 -5.99 22.68
C GLN A 28 0.10 -4.65 23.30
N PHE A 29 -1.19 -4.46 23.59
CA PHE A 29 -1.68 -3.31 24.32
C PHE A 29 -2.60 -3.79 25.44
N ASN A 30 -2.16 -3.59 26.70
CA ASN A 30 -2.75 -4.20 27.88
C ASN A 30 -2.83 -5.74 27.75
N LYS A 31 -4.05 -6.29 27.83
CA LYS A 31 -4.34 -7.73 27.69
C LYS A 31 -4.69 -8.15 26.27
N TYR A 32 -4.65 -7.22 25.31
CA TYR A 32 -5.06 -7.46 23.93
C TYR A 32 -3.84 -7.60 23.03
N ASN A 33 -3.91 -8.55 22.11
CA ASN A 33 -2.92 -8.74 21.05
C ASN A 33 -3.55 -8.34 19.72
N PHE A 34 -2.92 -7.41 19.03
CA PHE A 34 -3.32 -6.94 17.72
C PHE A 34 -2.34 -7.48 16.67
N SER A 35 -2.87 -8.20 15.69
CA SER A 35 -2.13 -8.56 14.49
C SER A 35 -2.53 -7.58 13.39
N LEU A 36 -1.59 -6.74 12.97
CA LEU A 36 -1.76 -5.86 11.82
C LEU A 36 -1.28 -6.57 10.56
N LYS A 37 -1.93 -6.25 9.44
CA LYS A 37 -1.49 -6.63 8.10
C LYS A 37 -1.44 -5.37 7.26
N ALA A 38 -0.37 -5.20 6.49
CA ALA A 38 -0.19 -4.04 5.63
C ALA A 38 -0.06 -4.44 4.16
N SER A 39 -0.60 -3.62 3.26
CA SER A 39 -0.25 -3.67 1.85
C SER A 39 0.55 -2.41 1.53
N ILE A 40 1.64 -2.54 0.79
CA ILE A 40 2.54 -1.43 0.46
C ILE A 40 2.60 -1.30 -1.06
N GLY A 41 2.42 -0.09 -1.59
CA GLY A 41 2.59 0.20 -3.01
C GLY A 41 3.83 1.06 -3.23
N ILE A 42 4.58 0.76 -4.28
CA ILE A 42 5.88 1.39 -4.55
C ILE A 42 5.87 1.92 -5.99
N SER A 43 6.24 3.19 -6.12
CA SER A 43 6.53 3.81 -7.41
C SER A 43 7.89 4.53 -7.38
N SER A 44 8.56 4.58 -8.52
CA SER A 44 9.93 5.09 -8.65
C SER A 44 10.00 6.20 -9.69
N TYR A 45 10.64 7.30 -9.33
CA TYR A 45 11.09 8.31 -10.28
C TYR A 45 12.44 7.89 -10.87
N PRO A 46 12.70 8.14 -12.17
CA PRO A 46 11.75 8.58 -13.19
C PRO A 46 10.99 7.42 -13.85
N ASP A 47 11.36 6.18 -13.53
CA ASP A 47 10.95 4.95 -14.23
C ASP A 47 9.44 4.82 -14.42
N HIS A 48 8.65 5.21 -13.41
CA HIS A 48 7.20 5.11 -13.47
C HIS A 48 6.53 6.42 -13.85
N ALA A 49 7.02 7.57 -13.37
CA ALA A 49 6.55 8.88 -13.78
C ALA A 49 7.54 9.98 -13.39
N GLU A 50 7.46 11.12 -14.10
CA GLU A 50 8.29 12.30 -13.84
C GLU A 50 7.63 13.33 -12.91
N ASP A 51 6.33 13.17 -12.62
CA ASP A 51 5.58 14.07 -11.73
C ASP A 51 5.12 13.37 -10.44
N VAL A 52 5.16 14.12 -9.34
CA VAL A 52 4.86 13.60 -7.99
C VAL A 52 3.42 13.09 -7.89
N PHE A 53 2.46 13.73 -8.56
CA PHE A 53 1.05 13.34 -8.47
C PHE A 53 0.81 11.98 -9.13
N THR A 54 1.42 11.73 -10.28
CA THR A 54 1.35 10.44 -10.97
C THR A 54 2.09 9.37 -10.19
N LEU A 55 3.27 9.67 -9.62
CA LEU A 55 3.98 8.73 -8.73
C LEU A 55 3.11 8.29 -7.54
N LEU A 56 2.46 9.23 -6.84
CA LEU A 56 1.57 8.91 -5.72
C LEU A 56 0.38 8.06 -6.18
N LYS A 57 -0.25 8.43 -7.30
CA LYS A 57 -1.33 7.65 -7.90
C LYS A 57 -0.88 6.21 -8.18
N TYR A 58 0.30 6.03 -8.77
CA TYR A 58 0.83 4.72 -9.09
C TYR A 58 1.16 3.89 -7.84
N ALA A 59 1.72 4.51 -6.80
CA ALA A 59 1.92 3.85 -5.50
C ALA A 59 0.58 3.39 -4.90
N ASP A 60 -0.46 4.22 -4.90
CA ASP A 60 -1.79 3.85 -4.39
C ASP A 60 -2.40 2.68 -5.18
N ILE A 61 -2.28 2.69 -6.51
CA ILE A 61 -2.75 1.62 -7.38
C ILE A 61 -2.04 0.31 -7.04
N SER A 62 -0.70 0.33 -6.93
CA SER A 62 0.08 -0.86 -6.58
C SER A 62 -0.26 -1.40 -5.20
N MET A 63 -0.45 -0.51 -4.22
CA MET A 63 -0.90 -0.89 -2.88
C MET A 63 -2.26 -1.60 -2.95
N TYR A 64 -3.20 -1.01 -3.69
CA TYR A 64 -4.54 -1.56 -3.82
C TYR A 64 -4.53 -2.92 -4.52
N LYS A 65 -3.71 -3.09 -5.56
CA LYS A 65 -3.48 -4.40 -6.20
C LYS A 65 -2.95 -5.43 -5.22
N GLY A 66 -1.93 -5.07 -4.43
CA GLY A 66 -1.42 -5.94 -3.36
C GLY A 66 -2.52 -6.33 -2.37
N LYS A 67 -3.45 -5.42 -2.06
CA LYS A 67 -4.60 -5.66 -1.20
C LYS A 67 -5.65 -6.60 -1.82
N GLN A 68 -5.94 -6.46 -3.11
CA GLN A 68 -6.84 -7.36 -3.83
C GLN A 68 -6.29 -8.78 -3.91
N GLU A 69 -4.98 -8.96 -4.04
CA GLU A 69 -4.33 -10.27 -4.10
C GLU A 69 -4.17 -10.97 -2.74
N GLY A 70 -5.00 -10.65 -1.75
CA GLY A 70 -4.95 -11.24 -0.41
C GLY A 70 -4.16 -10.42 0.62
N GLY A 71 -3.61 -9.27 0.23
CA GLY A 71 -2.95 -8.33 1.12
C GLY A 71 -1.64 -8.86 1.72
N ASN A 72 -1.19 -8.16 2.77
CA ASN A 72 0.02 -8.50 3.52
C ASN A 72 1.28 -8.66 2.65
N LYS A 73 1.45 -7.74 1.69
CA LYS A 73 2.51 -7.80 0.69
C LYS A 73 2.80 -6.40 0.16
N TYR A 74 3.94 -6.24 -0.51
CA TYR A 74 4.23 -5.05 -1.27
C TYR A 74 4.10 -5.32 -2.78
N LYS A 75 3.86 -4.27 -3.56
CA LYS A 75 3.84 -4.31 -5.03
C LYS A 75 4.57 -3.09 -5.58
N ILE A 76 5.49 -3.33 -6.50
CA ILE A 76 6.10 -2.31 -7.34
C ILE A 76 5.18 -2.09 -8.54
N PHE A 77 4.95 -0.83 -8.90
CA PHE A 77 4.09 -0.48 -10.02
C PHE A 77 4.57 -1.14 -11.33
N SER A 78 3.60 -1.63 -12.09
CA SER A 78 3.73 -1.99 -13.49
C SER A 78 2.51 -1.46 -14.23
N GLU A 79 2.68 -1.13 -15.51
CA GLU A 79 1.63 -0.51 -16.32
C GLU A 79 0.38 -1.41 -16.46
N GLU A 80 0.55 -2.72 -16.42
CA GLU A 80 -0.54 -3.72 -16.38
C GLU A 80 -1.52 -3.49 -15.21
N MET A 81 -1.06 -2.89 -14.10
CA MET A 81 -1.93 -2.57 -12.95
C MET A 81 -2.97 -1.48 -13.27
N LEU A 82 -2.79 -0.74 -14.37
CA LEU A 82 -3.70 0.33 -14.78
C LEU A 82 -5.02 -0.18 -15.36
N GLU A 83 -5.02 -1.37 -15.95
CA GLU A 83 -6.20 -1.94 -16.62
C GLU A 83 -7.37 -2.16 -15.66
N ASP A 84 -7.04 -2.43 -14.39
CA ASP A 84 -7.98 -2.71 -13.33
C ASP A 84 -8.57 -1.45 -12.66
N LEU A 85 -8.14 -0.24 -13.05
CA LEU A 85 -8.65 1.02 -12.47
C LEU A 85 -10.10 1.34 -12.82
N ASN A 86 -10.70 0.62 -13.77
CA ASN A 86 -12.07 0.85 -14.19
C ASN A 86 -13.14 0.54 -13.11
N LEU A 87 -12.75 -0.02 -11.96
CA LEU A 87 -13.69 -0.42 -10.89
C LEU A 87 -13.77 0.57 -9.71
N GLU A 88 -12.83 1.50 -9.57
CA GLU A 88 -12.66 2.34 -8.35
C GLU A 88 -13.16 3.79 -8.48
N SER A 89 -13.78 4.18 -9.61
CA SER A 89 -14.41 5.49 -9.83
C SER A 89 -15.50 5.87 -8.80
N ARG A 90 -15.79 5.00 -7.83
CA ARG A 90 -16.70 5.21 -6.69
C ARG A 90 -16.02 5.33 -5.32
N TRP A 91 -14.71 5.10 -5.19
CA TRP A 91 -14.08 4.91 -3.87
C TRP A 91 -12.80 5.71 -3.62
N ILE A 92 -12.16 6.27 -4.66
CA ILE A 92 -10.97 7.09 -4.49
C ILE A 92 -11.33 8.58 -4.66
N SER A 93 -11.22 9.34 -3.56
CA SER A 93 -11.13 10.80 -3.64
C SER A 93 -9.71 11.17 -4.11
N PRO A 94 -9.49 12.29 -4.83
CA PRO A 94 -8.16 12.76 -5.29
C PRO A 94 -7.08 12.97 -4.20
N THR A 95 -7.40 12.67 -2.94
CA THR A 95 -6.57 12.89 -1.75
C THR A 95 -6.08 11.59 -1.11
N GLY A 96 -6.35 10.41 -1.69
CA GLY A 96 -5.86 9.11 -1.16
C GLY A 96 -6.47 8.68 0.17
N ILE A 97 -7.38 9.48 0.75
CA ILE A 97 -8.09 9.16 1.99
C ILE A 97 -9.43 8.51 1.62
N ILE A 98 -9.70 7.33 2.18
CA ILE A 98 -11.05 6.75 2.23
C ILE A 98 -11.98 7.83 2.80
N SER A 99 -12.91 8.35 1.99
CA SER A 99 -13.80 9.43 2.44
C SER A 99 -14.47 9.04 3.76
N PRO A 100 -14.35 9.86 4.83
CA PRO A 100 -14.98 9.59 6.12
C PRO A 100 -16.49 9.30 6.02
N LYS A 101 -17.14 9.86 5.00
CA LYS A 101 -18.57 9.68 4.73
C LYS A 101 -18.97 8.24 4.37
N LYS A 102 -18.04 7.38 3.92
CA LYS A 102 -18.31 5.96 3.60
C LYS A 102 -17.71 4.97 4.61
N PHE A 103 -16.67 5.37 5.34
CA PHE A 103 -16.06 4.55 6.39
C PHE A 103 -16.97 4.39 7.61
N ILE A 104 -17.57 5.49 8.08
CA ILE A 104 -18.42 5.51 9.28
C ILE A 104 -19.66 4.59 9.15
N PRO A 105 -20.41 4.59 8.02
CA PRO A 105 -21.53 3.67 7.85
C PRO A 105 -21.12 2.19 7.75
N LEU A 106 -19.95 1.89 7.18
CA LEU A 106 -19.47 0.52 7.01
C LEU A 106 -18.98 -0.08 8.34
N ALA A 107 -18.21 0.69 9.11
CA ALA A 107 -17.77 0.30 10.46
C ALA A 107 -18.98 0.04 11.38
N LYS A 108 -19.96 0.96 11.36
CA LYS A 108 -21.22 0.82 12.10
C LYS A 108 -22.04 -0.42 11.69
N LYS A 109 -21.97 -0.84 10.42
CA LYS A 109 -22.62 -2.07 9.92
C LYS A 109 -21.84 -3.35 10.27
N MET A 110 -20.51 -3.24 10.42
CA MET A 110 -19.61 -4.34 10.76
C MET A 110 -19.39 -4.51 12.28
N GLY A 111 -20.03 -3.66 13.10
CA GLY A 111 -19.97 -3.76 14.56
C GLY A 111 -18.61 -3.39 15.16
N ILE A 112 -17.83 -2.57 14.44
CA ILE A 112 -16.56 -1.99 14.89
C ILE A 112 -16.67 -0.47 15.00
#